data_AF-A0A937XYK0-F1
#
_entry.id   AF-A0A937XYK0-F1
#
_cell.length_a   1.000
_cell.length_b   1.000
_cell.length_c   1.000
_cell.angle_alpha   90.00
_cell.angle_beta   90.00
_cell.angle_gamma   90.00
#
_symmetry.space_group_name_H-M   'P 1'
#
loop_
_entity.id
_entity.type
_entity.pdbx_description
1 polymer ?
#
loop_
_entity_poly.entity_id
_entity_poly.type
_entity_poly.pdbx_seq_one_letter_code
_entity_poly.pdbx_strand_id
1 'polypeptide(L)' 'DQTVVRGQRIAELGDSDADRPKLHFQVRRLGKPLDPMGYLPPG' A
#
# COMPACT_ATOMS: atom_id res chain seq x y z
N ASP A 1 7.60 11.19 -14.15
CA ASP A 1 7.32 10.27 -13.03
C ASP A 1 7.69 10.89 -11.70
N GLN A 2 6.87 10.64 -10.67
CA GLN A 2 7.14 11.09 -9.30
C GLN A 2 7.96 10.02 -8.59
N THR A 3 9.19 10.37 -8.17
CA THR A 3 10.01 9.47 -7.34
C THR A 3 9.48 9.48 -5.92
N VAL A 4 9.19 8.30 -5.37
CA VAL A 4 8.71 8.12 -3.99
C VAL A 4 9.84 7.55 -3.14
N VAL A 5 10.06 8.12 -1.96
CA VAL A 5 11.03 7.63 -0.98
C VAL A 5 10.35 6.96 0.23
N ARG A 6 11.09 6.13 0.96
CA ARG A 6 10.57 5.47 2.17
C ARG A 6 10.07 6.53 3.18
N GLY A 7 8.85 6.34 3.69
CA GLY A 7 8.24 7.23 4.67
C GLY A 7 7.55 8.46 4.07
N GLN A 8 7.64 8.67 2.75
CA GLN A 8 6.93 9.75 2.10
C GLN A 8 5.41 9.49 2.13
N ARG A 9 4.65 10.51 2.54
CA ARG A 9 3.19 10.49 2.40
C ARG A 9 2.82 10.57 0.92
N ILE A 10 2.07 9.58 0.46
CA ILE A 10 1.64 9.47 -0.94
C ILE A 10 0.13 9.58 -1.13
N ALA A 11 -0.65 9.46 -0.05
CA ALA A 11 -2.11 9.53 -0.06
C ALA A 11 -2.68 9.77 1.34
N GLU A 12 -3.99 10.04 1.40
CA GLU A 12 -4.81 9.93 2.61
C GLU A 12 -5.63 8.64 2.56
N LEU A 13 -6.09 8.16 3.72
CA LEU A 13 -7.00 7.02 3.76
C LEU A 13 -8.34 7.42 3.14
N GLY A 14 -8.86 6.59 2.25
CA GLY A 14 -10.16 6.79 1.61
C GLY A 14 -11.03 5.55 1.70
N ASP A 15 -12.26 5.69 1.23
CA ASP A 15 -13.30 4.67 1.15
C ASP A 15 -13.74 4.41 -0.29
N SER A 16 -12.94 4.83 -1.27
CA SER A 16 -13.15 4.48 -2.68
C SER A 16 -13.30 2.96 -2.81
N ASP A 17 -14.47 2.51 -3.27
CA ASP A 17 -14.86 1.11 -3.40
C ASP A 17 -14.96 0.31 -2.09
N ALA A 18 -15.21 0.98 -0.96
CA ALA A 18 -15.41 0.33 0.33
C ALA A 18 -16.50 1.01 1.18
N ASP A 19 -17.25 0.23 1.96
CA ASP A 19 -18.28 0.76 2.87
C ASP A 19 -17.72 1.57 4.07
N ARG A 20 -16.39 1.62 4.21
CA ARG A 20 -15.67 2.36 5.25
C ARG A 20 -14.22 2.63 4.79
N PRO A 21 -13.54 3.64 5.37
CA PRO A 21 -12.15 3.91 5.07
C PRO A 21 -11.27 2.68 5.29
N LYS A 22 -10.55 2.26 4.26
CA LYS A 22 -9.69 1.06 4.26
C LYS A 22 -8.46 1.33 3.39
N LEU A 23 -7.34 0.72 3.75
CA LEU A 23 -6.11 0.76 2.97
C LEU A 23 -5.81 -0.65 2.44
N HIS A 24 -5.79 -0.79 1.12
CA HIS A 24 -5.41 -2.05 0.47
C HIS A 24 -3.95 -1.98 0.01
N PHE A 25 -3.13 -2.94 0.43
CA PHE A 25 -1.75 -3.07 -0.02
C PHE A 25 -1.59 -4.32 -0.89
N GLN A 26 -0.87 -4.18 -2.00
CA GLN A 26 -0.44 -5.28 -2.84
C GLN A 26 1.06 -5.18 -3.11
N VAL A 27 1.80 -6.21 -2.72
CA VAL A 27 3.24 -6.33 -3.02
C VAL A 27 3.42 -7.32 -4.16
N ARG A 28 4.22 -6.95 -5.16
CA ARG A 28 4.57 -7.83 -6.29
C ARG A 28 6.07 -7.84 -6.50
N ARG A 29 6.60 -9.02 -6.81
CA ARG A 29 7.99 -9.20 -7.24
C ARG A 29 7.98 -10.00 -8.54
N LEU A 30 8.55 -9.40 -9.60
CA LEU A 30 8.56 -10.00 -10.94
C LEU A 30 7.15 -10.41 -11.40
N GLY A 31 6.15 -9.56 -11.15
CA GLY A 31 4.74 -9.78 -11.50
C GLY A 31 3.96 -10.71 -10.56
N LYS A 32 4.64 -11.54 -9.75
CA LYS A 32 3.98 -12.47 -8.81
C LYS A 32 3.55 -11.73 -7.52
N PRO A 33 2.32 -11.92 -7.05
CA PRO A 33 1.88 -11.38 -5.77
C PRO A 33 2.63 -12.04 -4.62
N LEU A 34 3.02 -11.24 -3.63
CA LEU A 34 3.62 -11.69 -2.38
C LEU A 34 2.71 -11.26 -1.22
N ASP A 35 2.80 -11.97 -0.09
CA ASP A 35 2.11 -11.57 1.14
C ASP A 35 2.63 -10.19 1.60
N PRO A 36 1.76 -9.16 1.64
CA PRO A 36 2.17 -7.81 2.05
C PRO A 36 2.65 -7.72 3.50
N MET A 37 2.16 -8.57 4.40
CA MET A 37 2.40 -8.43 5.84
C MET A 37 3.88 -8.53 6.22
N GLY A 38 4.70 -9.24 5.44
CA GLY A 38 6.15 -9.31 5.63
C GLY A 38 6.92 -8.06 5.18
N TYR A 39 6.27 -7.12 4.49
CA TYR A 39 6.88 -5.91 3.91
C TYR A 39 6.33 -4.63 4.50
N LEU A 40 5.17 -4.70 5.15
CA LEU A 40 4.58 -3.56 5.83
C LEU A 40 5.35 -3.28 7.14
N PRO A 41 5.51 -2.00 7.52
CA PRO A 41 6.03 -1.67 8.83
C PRO A 41 5.14 -2.28 9.93
N PRO A 42 5.71 -2.65 11.08
CA PRO A 42 4.91 -3.05 12.24
C PRO A 42 3.96 -1.89 12.61
N GLY A 43 2.72 -2.25 12.94
CA GLY A 43 1.69 -1.31 13.36
C GLY A 43 1.95 -0.70 14.73
#